data_AF-A0A523KFX8-F1
#
_entry.id   AF-A0A523KFX8-F1
#
_cell.length_a   1.000
_cell.length_b   1.000
_cell.length_c   1.000
_cell.angle_alpha   90.00
_cell.angle_beta   90.00
_cell.angle_gamma   90.00
#
_symmetry.space_group_name_H-M   'P 1'
#
loop_
_entity.id
_entity.type
_entity.pdbx_description
1 polymer ?
#
loop_
_entity_poly.entity_id
_entity_poly.type
_entity_poly.pdbx_seq_one_letter_code
_entity_poly.pdbx_strand_id
1 'polypeptide(L)' 'GPNGAGNAIASFPALSGQHAEYTKIQLLAFRDNKRTNDINKVMQIVSEKMTTDEIDAVSNYIQGLH' A
#
# COMPACT_ATOMS: atom_id res chain seq x y z
N GLY A 1 -3.38 11.07 7.44
CA GLY A 1 -2.53 12.28 7.32
C GLY A 1 -1.21 11.93 6.62
N PRO A 2 -0.31 12.90 6.39
CA PRO A 2 1.01 12.69 5.75
C PRO A 2 1.91 11.69 6.51
N ASN A 3 1.61 11.47 7.78
CA ASN A 3 2.20 10.48 8.68
C ASN A 3 1.61 9.06 8.56
N GLY A 4 0.91 8.72 7.47
CA GLY A 4 0.42 7.35 7.25
C GLY A 4 -0.67 6.86 8.22
N ALA A 5 -1.29 7.76 9.00
CA ALA A 5 -2.31 7.43 9.99
C ALA A 5 -3.63 6.84 9.41
N GLY A 6 -3.72 6.68 8.09
CA GLY A 6 -4.94 6.24 7.41
C GLY A 6 -6.06 7.30 7.42
N ASN A 7 -7.23 6.90 6.94
CA ASN A 7 -8.47 7.64 7.03
C ASN A 7 -9.65 6.66 7.04
N ALA A 8 -10.15 6.33 8.23
CA ALA A 8 -11.24 5.37 8.42
C ALA A 8 -12.55 5.79 7.74
N ILE A 9 -12.84 7.09 7.67
CA ILE A 9 -14.07 7.62 7.03
C ILE A 9 -14.04 7.40 5.51
N ALA A 10 -12.84 7.40 4.92
CA ALA A 10 -12.61 7.10 3.51
C ALA A 10 -12.22 5.63 3.24
N SER A 11 -12.34 4.75 4.25
CA SER A 11 -11.90 3.35 4.19
C SER A 11 -10.43 3.15 3.82
N PHE A 12 -9.56 4.15 4.06
CA PHE A 12 -8.13 4.03 3.86
C PHE A 12 -7.46 3.51 5.14
N PRO A 13 -6.80 2.34 5.10
CA PRO A 13 -6.16 1.78 6.28
C PRO A 13 -4.98 2.64 6.73
N ALA A 14 -4.63 2.55 8.02
CA ALA A 14 -3.37 3.09 8.51
C ALA A 14 -2.21 2.25 7.98
N LEU A 15 -1.16 2.94 7.52
CA LEU A 15 0.05 2.36 6.98
C LEU A 15 1.27 2.65 7.87
N SER A 16 1.21 3.66 8.74
CA SER A 16 2.33 4.03 9.63
C SER A 16 2.75 2.90 10.57
N GLY A 17 4.04 2.59 10.61
CA GLY A 17 4.57 1.52 11.46
C GLY A 17 4.22 0.10 11.02
N GLN A 18 3.60 -0.07 9.84
CA GLN A 18 3.38 -1.40 9.28
C GLN A 18 4.70 -1.99 8.75
N HIS A 19 4.89 -3.30 8.90
CA HIS A 19 6.09 -3.96 8.41
C HIS A 19 6.23 -3.79 6.89
N ALA A 20 7.42 -3.38 6.43
CA ALA A 20 7.71 -3.20 5.00
C ALA A 20 7.32 -4.44 4.19
N GLU A 21 7.64 -5.63 4.71
CA GLU A 21 7.31 -6.89 4.04
C GLU A 21 5.81 -7.11 3.86
N TYR A 22 4.99 -6.76 4.86
CA TYR A 22 3.54 -6.83 4.72
C TYR A 22 3.06 -5.86 3.64
N THR A 23 3.51 -4.60 3.68
CA THR A 23 3.14 -3.59 2.68
C THR A 23 3.52 -4.02 1.25
N LYS A 24 4.72 -4.58 1.08
CA LYS A 24 5.20 -5.13 -0.18
C LYS A 24 4.28 -6.25 -0.68
N ILE A 25 3.99 -7.24 0.16
CA ILE A 25 3.13 -8.38 -0.20
C ILE A 25 1.75 -7.89 -0.64
N GLN A 26 1.18 -6.88 0.04
CA GLN A 26 -0.13 -6.35 -0.32
C GLN A 26 -0.10 -5.59 -1.66
N LEU A 27 0.91 -4.76 -1.90
CA LEU A 27 1.07 -4.04 -3.18
C LEU A 27 1.26 -5.02 -4.35
N LEU A 28 2.07 -6.06 -4.18
CA LEU A 28 2.23 -7.12 -5.17
C LEU A 28 0.91 -7.88 -5.40
N ALA A 29 0.16 -8.17 -4.35
CA ALA A 29 -1.13 -8.84 -4.47
C ALA A 29 -2.17 -7.98 -5.22
N PHE A 30 -2.16 -6.65 -5.04
CA PHE A 30 -3.00 -5.74 -5.82
C PHE A 30 -2.57 -5.67 -7.28
N ARG A 31 -1.25 -5.56 -7.55
CA ARG A 31 -0.70 -5.55 -8.92
C ARG A 31 -1.03 -6.82 -9.70
N ASP A 32 -0.90 -7.98 -9.04
CA ASP A 32 -1.15 -9.28 -9.65
C ASP A 32 -2.65 -9.66 -9.64
N ASN A 33 -3.55 -8.74 -9.27
CA ASN A 33 -5.00 -8.98 -9.14
C ASN A 33 -5.39 -10.14 -8.18
N LYS A 34 -4.48 -10.54 -7.27
CA LYS A 34 -4.75 -11.53 -6.21
C LYS A 34 -5.55 -10.92 -5.06
N ARG A 35 -5.43 -9.61 -4.86
CA ARG A 35 -6.22 -8.83 -3.91
C ARG A 35 -7.07 -7.83 -4.66
N THR A 36 -8.39 -7.94 -4.52
CA THR A 36 -9.37 -7.10 -5.23
C THR A 36 -10.44 -6.50 -4.30
N ASN A 37 -10.16 -6.50 -3.00
CA ASN A 37 -11.07 -6.00 -1.96
C ASN A 37 -10.94 -4.48 -1.73
N ASP A 38 -10.46 -3.74 -2.73
CA ASP A 38 -10.33 -2.29 -2.73
C ASP A 38 -11.48 -1.61 -3.47
N ILE A 39 -12.00 -0.53 -2.88
CA ILE A 39 -13.08 0.26 -3.47
C ILE A 39 -12.59 0.89 -4.78
N ASN A 40 -13.37 0.74 -5.85
CA ASN A 40 -13.08 1.29 -7.18
C ASN A 40 -11.73 0.88 -7.79
N LYS A 41 -11.14 -0.25 -7.34
CA LYS A 41 -9.85 -0.75 -7.86
C LYS A 41 -8.68 0.25 -7.69
N VAL A 42 -8.80 1.17 -6.73
CA VAL A 42 -7.81 2.24 -6.53
C VAL A 42 -6.41 1.67 -6.30
N MET A 43 -6.28 0.66 -5.44
CA MET A 43 -4.98 0.08 -5.12
C MET A 43 -4.44 -0.80 -6.25
N GLN A 44 -5.33 -1.46 -7.01
CA GLN A 44 -4.93 -2.16 -8.24
C GLN A 44 -4.33 -1.16 -9.26
N ILE A 45 -5.04 -0.08 -9.57
CA ILE A 45 -4.60 0.95 -10.54
C ILE A 45 -3.27 1.61 -10.12
N VAL A 46 -3.09 1.86 -8.83
CA VAL A 46 -1.84 2.43 -8.31
C VAL A 46 -0.71 1.41 -8.42
N SER A 47 -0.92 0.18 -7.96
CA SER A 47 0.12 -0.86 -7.93
C SER A 47 0.52 -1.36 -9.32
N GLU A 48 -0.40 -1.34 -10.29
CA GLU A 48 -0.13 -1.65 -11.71
C GLU A 48 0.86 -0.68 -12.36
N LYS A 49 0.93 0.56 -11.87
CA LYS A 49 1.86 1.58 -12.38
C LYS A 49 3.23 1.54 -11.72
N MET A 50 3.40 0.70 -10.69
CA MET A 50 4.65 0.59 -9.94
C MET A 50 5.47 -0.61 -10.42
N THR A 51 6.77 -0.37 -10.61
CA THR A 51 7.77 -1.42 -10.73
C THR A 51 7.97 -2.12 -9.38
N THR A 52 8.57 -3.31 -9.40
CA THR A 52 8.90 -4.03 -8.16
C THR A 52 9.84 -3.21 -7.27
N ASP A 53 10.78 -2.47 -7.86
CA ASP A 53 11.73 -1.63 -7.12
C ASP A 53 11.03 -0.44 -6.42
N GLU A 54 10.04 0.16 -7.08
CA GLU A 54 9.22 1.23 -6.48
C GLU A 54 8.34 0.69 -5.35
N ILE A 55 7.79 -0.53 -5.49
CA ILE A 55 7.04 -1.19 -4.41
C ILE A 55 7.95 -1.42 -3.20
N ASP A 56 9.18 -1.86 -3.42
CA ASP A 56 10.16 -2.07 -2.35
C ASP A 56 10.54 -0.76 -1.67
N ALA A 57 10.82 0.29 -2.44
CA ALA A 57 11.15 1.61 -1.93
C ALA A 57 10.01 2.20 -1.08
N VAL A 58 8.77 2.16 -1.57
CA VAL A 58 7.58 2.66 -0.83
C VAL A 58 7.33 1.85 0.43
N SER A 59 7.48 0.53 0.37
CA SER A 59 7.27 -0.35 1.52
C SER A 59 8.28 -0.06 2.65
N ASN A 60 9.54 0.14 2.29
CA ASN A 60 10.59 0.53 3.24
C ASN A 60 10.36 1.93 3.81
N TYR A 61 9.93 2.88 2.97
CA TYR A 61 9.59 4.23 3.43
C TYR A 61 8.44 4.23 4.44
N ILE A 62 7.37 3.45 4.17
CA ILE A 62 6.21 3.32 5.07
C ILE A 62 6.59 2.73 6.43
N GLN A 63 7.53 1.79 6.46
CA GLN A 63 8.03 1.21 7.71
C GLN A 63 8.75 2.24 8.59
N GLY A 64 9.48 3.18 8.00
CA GLY A 64 10.16 4.27 8.71
C GLY A 64 9.26 5.47 9.03
N LEU A 65 7.99 5.43 8.65
CA LEU A 65 7.05 6.53 8.80
C LEU A 65 6.47 6.51 10.22
N HIS A 66 6.92 7.46 11.05
CA HIS A 66 6.44 7.73 12.40
C HIS A 66 6.11 9.21 12.58
#